data_AF-A0ABD1RSW9-F1
#
_entry.id   AF-A0ABD1RSW9-F1
#
_cell.length_a   1.000
_cell.length_b   1.000
_cell.length_c   1.000
_cell.angle_alpha   90.00
_cell.angle_beta   90.00
_cell.angle_gamma   90.00
#
_symmetry.space_group_name_H-M   'P 1'
#
loop_
_entity.id
_entity.type
_entity.pdbx_description
1 polymer ?
#
loop_
_entity_poly.entity_id
_entity_poly.type
_entity_poly.pdbx_seq_one_letter_code
_entity_poly.pdbx_strand_id
1 'polypeptide(L)'
;MIWSSIIPTTVSFFCWRLWKGLIPVEVVIQRRFGSHMASRCQCCSAIETIQHLFIDSCIANHVLRHFSDIFHITLQPMEGFQYRFQSWSFSGQFFRKGHIRTIIPLLILWFIWTARNDAKYQNISMEPKRII
;
A
#
# COMPACT_ATOMS: atom_id res chain seq x y z
N MET A 1 12.10 -7.62 7.90
CA MET A 1 12.69 -6.44 7.22
C MET A 1 12.02 -5.12 7.54
N ILE A 2 10.75 -5.11 7.96
CA ILE A 2 10.04 -3.87 8.33
C ILE A 2 10.61 -3.14 9.55
N TRP A 3 11.38 -3.84 10.40
CA TRP A 3 12.04 -3.27 11.58
C TRP A 3 13.49 -2.90 11.23
N SER A 4 13.73 -1.60 11.06
CA SER A 4 15.02 -0.98 10.81
C SER A 4 15.03 0.38 11.52
N SER A 5 16.18 0.82 12.02
CA SER A 5 16.33 2.16 12.61
C SER A 5 16.06 3.30 11.62
N ILE A 6 16.13 3.02 10.32
CA ILE A 6 15.92 4.00 9.25
C ILE A 6 14.41 4.19 8.97
N ILE A 7 13.58 3.20 9.30
CA ILE A 7 12.14 3.25 9.03
C ILE A 7 11.44 3.76 10.29
N PRO A 8 10.59 4.80 10.19
CA PRO A 8 9.81 5.25 11.32
C PRO A 8 8.97 4.11 11.90
N THR A 9 8.95 3.99 13.23
CA THR A 9 8.26 2.90 13.93
C THR A 9 6.77 2.82 13.55
N THR A 10 6.13 3.95 13.26
CA THR A 10 4.75 4.03 12.76
C THR A 10 4.56 3.29 11.44
N VAL A 11 5.47 3.45 10.48
CA VAL A 11 5.47 2.76 9.19
C VAL A 11 5.67 1.25 9.41
N SER A 12 6.62 0.87 10.27
CA SER A 12 6.88 -0.53 10.60
C SER A 12 5.66 -1.22 11.23
N PHE A 13 5.02 -0.58 12.21
CA PHE A 13 3.80 -1.10 12.85
C PHE A 13 2.64 -1.19 11.88
N PHE A 14 2.44 -0.16 11.04
CA PHE A 14 1.42 -0.20 9.99
C PHE A 14 1.65 -1.38 9.05
N CYS A 15 2.88 -1.56 8.58
CA CYS A 15 3.22 -2.68 7.71
C CYS A 15 2.96 -4.02 8.40
N TRP A 16 3.41 -4.19 9.65
CA TRP A 16 3.10 -5.41 10.40
C TRP A 16 1.60 -5.70 10.46
N ARG A 17 0.76 -4.69 10.74
CA ARG A 17 -0.71 -4.83 10.73
C ARG A 17 -1.27 -5.18 9.36
N LEU A 18 -0.77 -4.53 8.30
CA LEU A 18 -1.21 -4.76 6.94
C LEU A 18 -0.94 -6.21 6.51
N TRP A 19 0.23 -6.76 6.83
CA TRP A 19 0.57 -8.15 6.47
C TRP A 19 -0.24 -9.17 7.25
N LYS A 20 -0.71 -8.82 8.45
CA LYS A 20 -1.64 -9.62 9.24
C LYS A 20 -3.11 -9.44 8.84
N GLY A 21 -3.41 -8.57 7.86
CA GLY A 21 -4.79 -8.25 7.47
C GLY A 21 -5.58 -7.51 8.56
N LEU A 22 -4.88 -6.79 9.45
CA LEU A 22 -5.43 -6.12 10.63
C LEU A 22 -5.65 -4.62 10.42
N ILE A 23 -5.45 -4.12 9.20
CA ILE A 23 -5.75 -2.72 8.89
C ILE A 23 -7.25 -2.53 8.59
N PRO A 24 -7.83 -1.39 8.99
CA PRO A 24 -9.25 -1.13 8.84
C PRO A 24 -9.62 -0.69 7.41
N VAL A 25 -9.42 -1.60 6.45
CA VAL A 25 -10.06 -1.52 5.14
C VAL A 25 -11.53 -1.94 5.30
N GLU A 26 -12.44 -1.35 4.53
CA GLU A 26 -13.88 -1.56 4.75
C GLU A 26 -14.31 -3.02 4.79
N VAL A 27 -13.81 -3.88 3.88
CA VAL A 27 -14.13 -5.33 3.92
C VAL A 27 -13.71 -6.00 5.24
N VAL A 28 -12.60 -5.56 5.85
CA VAL A 28 -12.16 -6.08 7.16
C VAL A 28 -13.07 -5.59 8.29
N ILE A 29 -13.51 -4.33 8.23
CA ILE A 29 -14.45 -3.75 9.20
C ILE A 29 -15.79 -4.47 9.12
N GLN A 30 -16.34 -4.61 7.91
CA GLN A 30 -17.61 -5.31 7.66
C GLN A 30 -17.56 -6.74 8.19
N ARG A 31 -16.51 -7.51 7.88
CA ARG A 31 -16.34 -8.88 8.36
C ARG A 31 -16.26 -8.97 9.89
N ARG A 32 -15.62 -8.00 10.56
CA ARG A 32 -15.40 -8.04 12.01
C ARG A 32 -16.59 -7.52 12.81
N PHE A 33 -17.29 -6.51 12.32
CA PHE A 33 -18.30 -5.77 13.09
C PHE A 33 -19.70 -5.80 12.49
N GLY A 34 -19.90 -6.45 11.34
CA GLY A 34 -21.22 -6.58 10.71
C GLY A 34 -21.80 -5.25 10.17
N SER A 35 -20.98 -4.21 10.01
CA SER A 35 -21.43 -2.90 9.53
C SER A 35 -21.79 -2.93 8.04
N HIS A 36 -23.00 -2.49 7.65
CA HIS A 36 -23.41 -2.37 6.24
C HIS A 36 -22.99 -1.03 5.60
N MET A 37 -21.75 -0.58 5.81
CA MET A 37 -21.25 0.58 5.06
C MET A 37 -21.09 0.21 3.58
N ALA A 38 -21.47 1.10 2.67
CA ALA A 38 -21.21 0.91 1.24
C ALA A 38 -19.70 0.86 1.00
N SER A 39 -19.13 -0.34 0.81
CA SER A 39 -17.68 -0.51 0.64
C SER A 39 -17.25 0.16 -0.66
N ARG A 40 -16.65 1.33 -0.59
CA ARG A 40 -16.30 2.14 -1.75
C ARG A 40 -14.92 2.78 -1.57
N CYS A 41 -14.00 2.46 -2.47
CA CYS A 41 -12.73 3.15 -2.59
C CYS A 41 -13.00 4.64 -2.78
N GLN A 42 -12.28 5.46 -2.01
CA GLN A 42 -12.30 6.91 -2.17
C GLN A 42 -11.75 7.37 -3.53
N CYS A 43 -11.10 6.47 -4.27
CA CYS A 43 -10.50 6.72 -5.57
C CYS A 43 -11.43 6.48 -6.77
N CYS A 44 -12.21 5.39 -6.77
CA CYS A 44 -12.95 4.94 -7.95
C CYS A 44 -14.27 4.21 -7.63
N SER A 45 -14.78 4.33 -6.40
CA SER A 45 -16.04 3.72 -5.95
C SER A 45 -16.14 2.19 -6.00
N ALA A 46 -15.08 1.47 -6.40
CA ALA A 46 -15.02 0.01 -6.33
C ALA A 46 -14.93 -0.49 -4.87
N ILE A 47 -15.17 -1.77 -4.63
CA ILE A 47 -15.08 -2.35 -3.27
C ILE A 47 -13.66 -2.19 -2.72
N GLU A 48 -13.56 -1.61 -1.53
CA GLU A 48 -12.26 -1.35 -0.91
C GLU A 48 -11.73 -2.64 -0.25
N THR A 49 -10.75 -3.26 -0.90
CA THR A 49 -9.97 -4.40 -0.37
C THR A 49 -8.50 -4.02 -0.24
N ILE A 50 -7.70 -4.82 0.49
CA ILE A 50 -6.23 -4.62 0.56
C ILE A 50 -5.63 -4.67 -0.85
N GLN A 51 -6.03 -5.66 -1.66
CA GLN A 51 -5.60 -5.79 -3.05
C GLN A 51 -5.96 -4.53 -3.84
N HIS A 52 -7.22 -4.12 -3.81
CA HIS A 52 -7.66 -2.96 -4.57
C HIS A 52 -6.94 -1.68 -4.13
N LEU A 53 -6.88 -1.44 -2.82
CA LEU A 53 -6.28 -0.22 -2.27
C LEU A 53 -4.81 -0.07 -2.66
N PHE A 54 -4.00 -1.14 -2.54
CA PHE A 54 -2.55 -1.07 -2.73
C PHE A 54 -2.06 -1.53 -4.10
N ILE A 55 -2.91 -2.13 -4.93
CA ILE A 55 -2.51 -2.73 -6.21
C ILE A 55 -3.42 -2.27 -7.35
N ASP A 56 -4.73 -2.52 -7.27
CA ASP A 56 -5.60 -2.40 -8.45
C ASP A 56 -6.17 -0.98 -8.64
N SER A 57 -6.18 -0.15 -7.61
CA SER A 57 -6.71 1.21 -7.70
C SER A 57 -5.93 2.04 -8.71
N CYS A 58 -6.60 3.02 -9.33
CA CYS A 58 -5.95 3.93 -10.29
C CYS A 58 -4.74 4.66 -9.67
N ILE A 59 -4.88 5.07 -8.40
CA ILE A 59 -3.83 5.74 -7.64
C ILE A 59 -2.66 4.78 -7.38
N ALA A 60 -2.92 3.58 -6.85
CA ALA A 60 -1.87 2.63 -6.54
C ALA A 60 -1.12 2.18 -7.80
N ASN A 61 -1.84 1.87 -8.88
CA ASN A 61 -1.21 1.51 -10.15
C ASN A 61 -0.29 2.61 -10.68
N HIS A 62 -0.72 3.88 -10.60
CA HIS A 62 0.10 5.00 -11.05
C HIS A 62 1.38 5.14 -10.22
N VAL A 63 1.26 5.12 -8.89
CA VAL A 63 2.42 5.20 -7.98
C VAL A 63 3.37 4.02 -8.16
N LEU A 64 2.83 2.80 -8.24
CA LEU A 64 3.65 1.60 -8.43
C LEU A 64 4.40 1.64 -9.75
N ARG A 65 3.76 2.04 -10.86
CA ARG A 65 4.43 2.21 -12.15
C ARG A 65 5.54 3.25 -12.08
N HIS A 66 5.25 4.43 -11.54
CA HIS A 66 6.23 5.51 -11.41
C HIS A 66 7.53 5.05 -10.74
N PHE A 67 7.42 4.44 -9.56
CA PHE A 67 8.59 3.96 -8.84
C PHE A 67 9.20 2.70 -9.48
N SER A 68 8.41 1.83 -10.09
CA SER A 68 8.94 0.65 -10.78
C SER A 68 9.81 1.03 -11.98
N ASP A 69 9.42 2.09 -12.71
CA ASP A 69 10.22 2.65 -13.80
C ASP A 69 11.55 3.20 -13.29
N ILE A 70 11.55 3.91 -12.16
CA ILE A 70 12.77 4.44 -11.50
C ILE A 70 13.73 3.31 -11.09
N PHE A 71 13.19 2.21 -10.55
CA PHE A 71 14.02 1.10 -10.05
C PHE A 71 14.29 0.01 -11.09
N HIS A 72 13.78 0.16 -12.32
CA HIS A 72 13.83 -0.83 -13.39
C HIS A 72 13.28 -2.20 -12.94
N ILE A 73 12.12 -2.20 -12.29
CA ILE A 73 11.44 -3.40 -11.79
C ILE A 73 10.26 -3.73 -12.71
N THR A 74 10.23 -4.94 -13.22
CA THR A 74 9.08 -5.41 -14.01
C THR A 74 7.94 -5.81 -13.09
N LEU A 75 6.83 -5.07 -13.15
CA LEU A 75 5.58 -5.43 -12.48
C LEU A 75 4.82 -6.46 -13.32
N GLN A 76 4.61 -7.68 -12.82
CA GLN A 76 3.78 -8.62 -13.56
C GLN A 76 2.28 -8.35 -13.39
N PRO A 77 1.48 -8.62 -14.43
CA PRO A 77 0.02 -8.56 -14.33
C PRO A 77 -0.51 -9.59 -13.32
N MET A 78 -1.63 -9.26 -12.66
CA MET A 78 -2.44 -10.21 -11.87
C MET A 78 -1.74 -10.85 -10.64
N GLU A 79 -0.74 -10.17 -10.08
CA GLU A 79 -0.11 -10.60 -8.83
C GLU A 79 -0.93 -10.15 -7.60
N GLY A 80 -1.10 -11.07 -6.64
CA GLY A 80 -1.65 -10.72 -5.33
C GLY A 80 -0.71 -9.77 -4.57
N PHE A 81 -1.28 -8.97 -3.66
CA PHE A 81 -0.60 -7.95 -2.86
C PHE A 81 0.71 -8.44 -2.24
N GLN A 82 0.67 -9.61 -1.60
CA GLN A 82 1.84 -10.19 -0.95
C GLN A 82 2.94 -10.52 -1.95
N TYR A 83 2.58 -11.13 -3.08
CA TYR A 83 3.54 -11.53 -4.10
C TYR A 83 4.17 -10.32 -4.79
N ARG A 84 3.38 -9.32 -5.18
CA ARG A 84 3.89 -8.07 -5.78
C ARG A 84 4.85 -7.33 -4.85
N PHE A 85 4.53 -7.30 -3.56
CA PHE A 85 5.38 -6.63 -2.58
C PHE A 85 6.69 -7.38 -2.34
N GLN A 86 6.62 -8.72 -2.27
CA GLN A 86 7.79 -9.57 -2.13
C GLN A 86 8.67 -9.48 -3.37
N SER A 87 8.11 -9.62 -4.57
CA SER A 87 8.87 -9.56 -5.83
C SER A 87 9.65 -8.26 -5.96
N TRP A 88 9.04 -7.11 -5.60
CA TRP A 88 9.77 -5.84 -5.50
C TRP A 88 10.88 -5.89 -4.46
N SER A 89 10.53 -6.23 -3.20
CA SER A 89 11.49 -6.26 -2.10
C SER A 89 12.70 -7.15 -2.41
N PHE A 90 12.49 -8.15 -3.27
CA PHE A 90 13.49 -9.11 -3.68
C PHE A 90 14.09 -8.90 -5.10
N SER A 91 13.78 -7.79 -5.76
CA SER A 91 14.13 -7.52 -7.17
C SER A 91 15.60 -7.16 -7.47
N GLY A 92 16.50 -7.10 -6.49
CA GLY A 92 17.87 -6.64 -6.72
C GLY A 92 18.89 -7.27 -5.79
N GLN A 93 20.15 -7.30 -6.21
CA GLN A 93 21.25 -7.99 -5.52
C GLN A 93 21.53 -7.46 -4.08
N PHE A 94 21.02 -6.28 -3.74
CA PHE A 94 21.25 -5.61 -2.46
C PHE A 94 20.02 -5.69 -1.53
N PHE A 95 19.91 -6.80 -0.80
CA PHE A 95 18.82 -7.09 0.16
C PHE A 95 19.18 -6.71 1.60
N ARG A 96 20.00 -5.68 1.82
CA ARG A 96 20.37 -5.28 3.18
C ARG A 96 19.22 -4.51 3.84
N LYS A 97 19.01 -4.74 5.14
CA LYS A 97 18.06 -3.95 5.94
C LYS A 97 18.38 -2.46 5.76
N GLY A 98 17.37 -1.66 5.41
CA GLY A 98 17.53 -0.22 5.23
C GLY A 98 18.02 0.20 3.83
N HIS A 99 18.17 -0.73 2.89
CA HIS A 99 18.44 -0.36 1.50
C HIS A 99 17.20 0.29 0.86
N ILE A 100 17.39 1.25 -0.04
CA ILE A 100 16.30 2.01 -0.66
C ILE A 100 15.24 1.12 -1.32
N ARG A 101 15.66 0.03 -1.99
CA ARG A 101 14.73 -0.94 -2.60
C ARG A 101 13.85 -1.70 -1.59
N THR A 102 14.25 -1.72 -0.32
CA THR A 102 13.47 -2.31 0.79
C THR A 102 12.60 -1.28 1.50
N ILE A 103 13.02 -0.01 1.51
CA ILE A 103 12.32 1.08 2.18
C ILE A 103 11.19 1.63 1.30
N ILE A 104 11.47 1.88 0.01
CA ILE A 104 10.51 2.52 -0.90
C ILE A 104 9.17 1.78 -0.97
N PRO A 105 9.13 0.44 -1.11
CA PRO A 105 7.86 -0.27 -1.08
C PRO A 105 7.06 -0.01 0.20
N LEU A 106 7.72 0.02 1.37
CA LEU A 106 7.06 0.27 2.66
C LEU A 106 6.50 1.70 2.74
N LEU A 107 7.25 2.68 2.21
CA LEU A 107 6.80 4.06 2.14
C LEU A 107 5.63 4.24 1.18
N ILE A 108 5.65 3.59 0.02
CA ILE A 108 4.52 3.60 -0.93
C ILE A 108 3.25 3.12 -0.24
N LEU A 109 3.31 2.00 0.49
CA LEU A 109 2.16 1.48 1.24
C LEU A 109 1.70 2.46 2.31
N TRP A 110 2.64 3.06 3.05
CA TRP A 110 2.31 4.04 4.07
C TRP A 110 1.63 5.28 3.50
N PHE A 111 2.15 5.86 2.41
CA PHE A 111 1.59 7.07 1.82
C PHE A 111 0.26 6.83 1.11
N ILE A 112 0.07 5.67 0.45
CA ILE A 112 -1.25 5.27 -0.06
C ILE A 112 -2.24 5.17 1.10
N TRP A 113 -1.85 4.54 2.21
CA TRP A 113 -2.71 4.41 3.39
C TRP A 113 -3.09 5.76 4.01
N THR A 114 -2.11 6.65 4.16
CA THR A 114 -2.33 8.00 4.69
C THR A 114 -3.25 8.80 3.77
N ALA A 115 -2.99 8.80 2.45
CA ALA A 115 -3.85 9.48 1.48
C ALA A 115 -5.29 8.97 1.51
N ARG A 116 -5.48 7.64 1.67
CA ARG A 116 -6.82 7.05 1.84
C ARG A 116 -7.50 7.53 3.13
N ASN A 117 -6.77 7.62 4.24
CA ASN A 117 -7.34 8.08 5.50
C ASN A 117 -7.70 9.57 5.46
N ASP A 118 -6.86 10.40 4.84
CA ASP A 118 -7.18 11.81 4.62
C ASP A 118 -8.46 11.96 3.78
N ALA A 119 -8.60 11.18 2.72
CA ALA A 119 -9.82 11.18 1.91
C ALA A 119 -11.06 10.77 2.72
N LYS A 120 -10.93 9.70 3.53
CA LYS A 120 -12.05 9.16 4.29
C LYS A 120 -12.47 10.02 5.48
N TYR A 121 -11.52 10.64 6.18
CA TYR A 121 -11.80 11.31 7.47
C TYR A 121 -11.64 12.83 7.42
N GLN A 122 -10.93 13.36 6.43
CA GLN A 122 -10.67 14.79 6.27
C GLN A 122 -11.21 15.34 4.95
N ASN A 123 -11.86 14.50 4.13
CA ASN A 123 -12.44 14.86 2.84
C ASN A 123 -11.40 15.45 1.84
N ILE A 124 -10.13 15.02 1.94
CA ILE A 124 -9.07 15.45 1.04
C ILE A 124 -8.88 14.40 -0.06
N SER A 125 -9.08 14.79 -1.32
CA SER A 125 -9.00 13.88 -2.46
C SER A 125 -7.68 13.08 -2.50
N MET A 126 -7.79 11.80 -2.90
CA MET A 126 -6.62 10.97 -3.18
C MET A 126 -6.04 11.34 -4.54
N GLU A 127 -4.79 11.80 -4.56
CA GLU A 127 -4.08 12.17 -5.78
C GLU A 127 -2.69 11.53 -5.82
N PRO A 128 -2.22 11.04 -7.00
CA PRO A 128 -0.90 10.42 -7.10
C PRO A 128 0.25 11.39 -6.74
N LYS A 129 0.07 12.68 -7.03
CA LYS A 129 1.03 13.76 -6.73
C LYS A 129 1.29 13.98 -5.24
N ARG A 130 0.43 13.45 -4.36
CA ARG A 130 0.61 13.50 -2.91
C ARG A 130 1.44 12.33 -2.37
N ILE A 131 1.75 11.36 -3.24
CA ILE A 131 2.44 10.12 -2.90
C ILE A 131 3.81 10.03 -3.59
N ILE A 132 3.90 10.55 -4.82
CA ILE A 132 5.13 10.67 -5.62
C ILE A 132 5.92 11.91 -5.18
#